data_AF-A0A7X0FEB4-F1
#
_entry.id   AF-A0A7X0FEB4-F1
#
_cell.length_a   1.000
_cell.length_b   1.000
_cell.length_c   1.000
_cell.angle_alpha   90.00
_cell.angle_beta   90.00
_cell.angle_gamma   90.00
#
_symmetry.space_group_name_H-M   'P 1'
#
loop_
_entity.id
_entity.type
_entity.pdbx_description
1 polymer ?
#
loop_
_entity_poly.entity_id
_entity_poly.type
_entity_poly.pdbx_seq_one_letter_code
_entity_poly.pdbx_strand_id
1 'polypeptide(L)'
;MPSLSPPDLRLAHRWTQTGRISLWRYLENERNYPGWHLNADAPGCRSLVMLLDALAADGDGARVIAITAPTRAELAVPNNRRGRAAWVAPEKLRLTVSTTDDRWSFPPDLAPAALDIGAAWLTVLRDGIDGIPKGRGDHCIGRGDLRLWFWW
;
A
#
# COMPACT_ATOMS: atom_id res chain seq x y z
N MET A 1 19.29 27.06 13.73
CA MET A 1 18.13 26.17 13.51
C MET A 1 18.00 25.29 14.75
N PRO A 2 16.85 25.27 15.45
CA PRO A 2 16.73 24.43 16.63
C PRO A 2 16.63 22.97 16.17
N SER A 3 17.58 22.15 16.63
CA SER A 3 17.49 20.69 16.53
C SER A 3 16.30 20.25 17.39
N LEU A 4 15.26 19.70 16.78
CA LEU A 4 14.16 19.08 17.52
C LEU A 4 14.72 17.93 18.36
N SER A 5 14.33 17.87 19.63
CA SER A 5 14.79 16.81 20.53
C SER A 5 14.07 15.49 20.16
N PRO A 6 14.65 14.31 20.44
CA PRO A 6 14.06 13.01 20.13
C PRO A 6 12.56 12.86 20.47
N PRO A 7 12.02 13.33 21.62
CA PRO A 7 10.60 13.21 21.95
C PRO A 7 9.63 13.98 21.03
N ASP A 8 10.10 14.99 20.26
CA ASP A 8 9.25 15.78 19.36
C ASP A 8 9.12 15.18 17.95
N LEU A 9 9.90 14.13 17.66
CA LEU A 9 9.82 13.42 16.39
C LEU A 9 8.60 12.51 16.35
N ARG A 10 7.69 12.82 15.41
CA ARG A 10 6.58 11.96 14.94
C ARG A 10 6.99 10.48 14.87
N LEU A 11 6.14 9.59 15.36
CA LEU A 11 6.42 8.15 15.43
C LEU A 11 6.71 7.57 14.05
N ALA A 12 5.96 8.01 13.04
CA ALA A 12 6.16 7.60 11.66
C ALA A 12 7.55 7.96 11.14
N HIS A 13 8.23 8.99 11.69
CA HIS A 13 9.59 9.37 11.30
C HIS A 13 10.68 8.44 11.85
N ARG A 14 10.42 7.78 12.98
CA ARG A 14 11.33 6.80 13.59
C ARG A 14 11.24 5.40 12.97
N TRP A 15 10.17 5.16 12.21
CA TRP A 15 9.97 3.92 11.48
C TRP A 15 10.95 3.78 10.31
N THR A 16 11.42 2.55 10.12
CA THR A 16 12.26 2.14 8.99
C THR A 16 11.62 0.94 8.30
N GLN A 17 11.61 0.98 6.96
CA GLN A 17 11.09 -0.11 6.16
C GLN A 17 11.92 -1.38 6.32
N THR A 18 11.23 -2.51 6.43
CA THR A 18 11.83 -3.85 6.37
C THR A 18 10.99 -4.74 5.46
N GLY A 19 11.62 -5.77 4.89
CA GLY A 19 10.94 -6.69 3.98
C GLY A 19 10.63 -6.11 2.61
N ARG A 20 10.04 -6.97 1.78
CA ARG A 20 9.67 -6.68 0.40
C ARG A 20 8.20 -6.31 0.32
N ILE A 21 7.92 -5.24 -0.41
CA ILE A 21 6.57 -4.77 -0.71
C ILE A 21 6.46 -4.59 -2.22
N SER A 22 5.50 -5.27 -2.82
CA SER A 22 5.21 -5.20 -4.26
C SER A 22 3.91 -4.45 -4.49
N LEU A 23 3.94 -3.50 -5.43
CA LEU A 23 2.77 -2.74 -5.85
C LEU A 23 2.74 -2.66 -7.38
N TRP A 24 1.61 -2.95 -8.00
CA TRP A 24 1.46 -2.83 -9.45
C TRP A 24 0.04 -2.49 -9.88
N ARG A 25 -0.10 -2.09 -11.14
CA ARG A 25 -1.37 -1.93 -11.86
C ARG A 25 -1.30 -2.70 -13.17
N TYR A 26 -2.39 -3.35 -13.56
CA TYR A 26 -2.52 -3.89 -14.90
C TYR A 26 -2.86 -2.77 -15.90
N LEU A 27 -2.26 -2.83 -17.10
CA LEU A 27 -2.59 -1.93 -18.21
C LEU A 27 -3.66 -2.53 -19.14
N GLU A 28 -4.10 -3.76 -18.85
CA GLU A 28 -5.05 -4.52 -19.66
C GLU A 28 -6.05 -5.25 -18.77
N ASN A 29 -7.25 -5.49 -19.32
CA ASN A 29 -8.32 -6.24 -18.65
C ASN A 29 -8.67 -5.71 -17.26
N GLU A 30 -8.72 -4.38 -17.14
CA GLU A 30 -9.08 -3.67 -15.90
C GLU A 30 -10.53 -3.97 -15.46
N ARG A 31 -11.40 -4.53 -16.32
CA ARG A 31 -12.77 -4.90 -15.93
C ARG A 31 -12.82 -5.91 -14.77
N ASN A 32 -11.90 -6.87 -14.73
CA ASN A 32 -11.91 -7.92 -13.70
C ASN A 32 -11.01 -7.59 -12.51
N TYR A 33 -9.97 -6.79 -12.75
CA TYR A 33 -8.93 -6.48 -11.78
C TYR A 33 -8.52 -5.00 -11.94
N PRO A 34 -9.43 -4.05 -11.65
CA PRO A 34 -9.13 -2.62 -11.79
C PRO A 34 -8.26 -2.13 -10.63
N GLY A 35 -7.43 -1.13 -10.90
CA GLY A 35 -6.70 -0.40 -9.87
C GLY A 35 -5.33 -0.98 -9.52
N TRP A 36 -5.01 -0.90 -8.24
CA TRP A 36 -3.72 -1.24 -7.66
C TRP A 36 -3.73 -2.60 -7.00
N HIS A 37 -2.60 -3.27 -7.01
CA HIS A 37 -2.43 -4.62 -6.50
C HIS A 37 -1.23 -4.65 -5.58
N LEU A 38 -1.41 -5.21 -4.39
CA LEU A 38 -0.41 -5.29 -3.33
C LEU A 38 -0.10 -6.76 -2.99
N ASN A 39 1.19 -7.05 -2.84
CA ASN A 39 1.69 -8.21 -2.11
C ASN A 39 2.88 -7.74 -1.25
N ALA A 40 3.18 -8.46 -0.18
CA ALA A 40 4.39 -8.25 0.59
C ALA A 40 4.83 -9.56 1.25
N ASP A 41 6.12 -9.68 1.54
CA ASP A 41 6.57 -10.77 2.40
C ASP A 41 6.16 -10.53 3.87
N ALA A 42 6.31 -11.53 4.73
CA ALA A 42 5.88 -11.42 6.12
C ALA A 42 6.55 -10.25 6.88
N PRO A 43 7.86 -9.97 6.73
CA PRO A 43 8.46 -8.74 7.26
C PRO A 43 7.87 -7.46 6.67
N GLY A 44 7.60 -7.41 5.36
CA GLY A 44 7.01 -6.27 4.66
C GLY A 44 5.59 -5.96 5.13
N CYS A 45 4.77 -6.99 5.35
CA CYS A 45 3.42 -6.83 5.91
C CYS A 45 3.49 -6.22 7.32
N ARG A 46 4.33 -6.76 8.21
CA ARG A 46 4.52 -6.20 9.55
C ARG A 46 5.03 -4.76 9.49
N SER A 47 5.97 -4.49 8.59
CA SER A 47 6.55 -3.16 8.41
C SER A 47 5.48 -2.14 7.98
N LEU A 48 4.61 -2.50 7.03
CA LEU A 48 3.49 -1.65 6.60
C LEU A 48 2.47 -1.40 7.72
N VAL A 49 2.09 -2.43 8.47
CA VAL A 49 1.15 -2.27 9.60
C VAL A 49 1.73 -1.36 10.67
N MET A 50 3.00 -1.54 11.03
CA MET A 50 3.68 -0.63 11.96
C MET A 50 3.73 0.81 11.45
N LEU A 51 3.89 1.01 10.14
CA LEU A 51 3.86 2.34 9.55
C LEU A 51 2.46 2.98 9.65
N LEU A 52 1.41 2.21 9.35
CA LEU A 52 0.02 2.67 9.45
C LEU A 52 -0.32 3.07 10.89
N ASP A 53 0.06 2.23 11.85
CA ASP A 53 -0.16 2.50 13.28
C ASP A 53 0.59 3.76 13.73
N ALA A 54 1.82 3.96 13.25
CA ALA A 54 2.61 5.13 13.58
C ALA A 54 2.02 6.42 12.96
N LEU A 55 1.59 6.38 11.70
CA LEU A 55 0.92 7.50 11.04
C LEU A 55 -0.42 7.85 11.70
N ALA A 56 -1.18 6.83 12.12
CA ALA A 56 -2.44 7.02 12.83
C ALA A 56 -2.22 7.65 14.21
N ALA A 57 -1.19 7.22 14.94
CA ALA A 57 -0.83 7.77 16.24
C ALA A 57 -0.33 9.22 16.14
N ASP A 58 0.32 9.58 15.03
CA ASP A 58 0.70 10.97 14.73
C ASP A 58 -0.50 11.85 14.32
N GLY A 59 -1.68 11.26 14.06
CA GLY A 59 -2.93 11.92 13.69
C GLY A 59 -3.03 12.30 12.21
N ASP A 60 -1.92 12.73 11.61
CA ASP A 60 -1.77 12.94 10.17
C ASP A 60 -0.31 12.74 9.74
N GLY A 61 -0.08 12.73 8.43
CA GLY A 61 1.27 12.81 7.87
C GLY A 61 1.49 11.85 6.72
N ALA A 62 2.73 11.78 6.25
CA ALA A 62 3.08 10.95 5.12
C ALA A 62 4.46 10.31 5.26
N ARG A 63 4.61 9.11 4.72
CA ARG A 63 5.90 8.45 4.53
C ARG A 63 6.01 7.92 3.11
N VAL A 64 7.23 8.00 2.58
CA VAL A 64 7.59 7.36 1.32
C VAL A 64 8.24 6.03 1.62
N ILE A 65 7.78 4.98 0.97
CA ILE A 65 8.31 3.62 1.05
C ILE A 65 8.83 3.18 -0.31
N ALA A 66 9.86 2.35 -0.31
CA ALA A 66 10.39 1.72 -1.51
C ALA A 66 9.48 0.57 -1.93
N ILE A 67 9.23 0.46 -3.24
CA ILE A 67 8.45 -0.60 -3.85
C ILE A 67 9.38 -1.49 -4.67
N THR A 68 9.15 -2.79 -4.58
CA THR A 68 9.78 -3.80 -5.42
C THR A 68 8.82 -4.17 -6.55
N ALA A 69 9.32 -4.38 -7.76
CA ALA A 69 8.48 -4.90 -8.84
C ALA A 69 7.95 -6.30 -8.46
N PRO A 70 6.69 -6.65 -8.82
CA PRO A 70 6.15 -7.97 -8.54
C PRO A 70 6.91 -9.05 -9.31
N THR A 71 7.13 -10.18 -8.66
CA THR A 71 7.67 -11.41 -9.23
C THR A 71 6.64 -12.09 -10.13
N ARG A 72 7.12 -13.01 -10.96
CA ARG A 72 6.24 -13.85 -11.78
C ARG A 72 5.26 -14.69 -10.94
N ALA A 73 5.68 -15.12 -9.74
CA ALA A 73 4.81 -15.89 -8.84
C ALA A 73 3.63 -15.05 -8.36
N GLU A 74 3.86 -13.81 -7.93
CA GLU A 74 2.79 -12.89 -7.51
C GLU A 74 1.84 -12.55 -8.66
N LEU A 75 2.37 -12.28 -9.86
CA LEU A 75 1.56 -11.99 -11.05
C LEU A 75 0.71 -13.19 -11.51
N ALA A 76 1.14 -14.41 -11.17
CA ALA A 76 0.38 -15.62 -11.48
C ALA A 76 -0.85 -15.80 -10.56
N VAL A 77 -0.90 -15.15 -9.40
CA VAL A 77 -2.01 -15.32 -8.43
C VAL A 77 -3.33 -14.74 -8.96
N PRO A 78 -3.42 -13.46 -9.40
CA PRO A 78 -4.64 -12.98 -10.07
C PRO A 78 -4.86 -13.65 -11.43
N ASN A 79 -3.80 -14.24 -11.99
CA ASN A 79 -3.79 -14.92 -13.28
C ASN A 79 -4.41 -14.08 -14.42
N ASN A 80 -4.24 -12.75 -14.37
CA ASN A 80 -4.90 -11.84 -15.29
C ASN A 80 -4.44 -12.11 -16.74
N ARG A 81 -5.40 -12.32 -17.64
CA ARG A 81 -5.19 -12.81 -19.02
C ARG A 81 -4.29 -14.06 -19.11
N ARG A 82 -4.44 -14.99 -18.16
CA ARG A 82 -3.61 -16.20 -18.02
C ARG A 82 -2.14 -15.85 -17.71
N GLY A 83 -1.92 -14.84 -16.88
CA GLY A 83 -0.59 -14.36 -16.48
C GLY A 83 0.16 -13.58 -17.55
N ARG A 84 -0.54 -13.06 -18.57
CA ARG A 84 0.06 -12.33 -19.70
C ARG A 84 -0.34 -10.85 -19.77
N ALA A 85 -1.17 -10.39 -18.85
CA ALA A 85 -1.55 -8.98 -18.81
C ALA A 85 -0.32 -8.10 -18.63
N ALA A 86 -0.19 -7.05 -19.44
CA ALA A 86 0.81 -6.02 -19.23
C ALA A 86 0.55 -5.30 -17.90
N TRP A 87 1.62 -4.89 -17.22
CA TRP A 87 1.55 -4.25 -15.91
C TRP A 87 2.65 -3.19 -15.76
N VAL A 88 2.44 -2.29 -14.80
CA VAL A 88 3.40 -1.27 -14.38
C VAL A 88 3.53 -1.27 -12.87
N ALA A 89 4.73 -0.97 -12.37
CA ALA A 89 5.02 -0.84 -10.94
C ALA A 89 5.77 0.47 -10.68
N PRO A 90 5.41 1.24 -9.64
CA PRO A 90 6.18 2.39 -9.22
C PRO A 90 7.44 1.94 -8.48
N GLU A 91 8.44 2.80 -8.40
CA GLU A 91 9.61 2.57 -7.52
C GLU A 91 9.33 2.95 -6.06
N LYS A 92 8.36 3.84 -5.84
CA LYS A 92 8.03 4.42 -4.54
C LYS A 92 6.53 4.60 -4.38
N LEU A 93 6.06 4.39 -3.16
CA LEU A 93 4.71 4.74 -2.73
C LEU A 93 4.81 5.80 -1.63
N ARG A 94 4.12 6.92 -1.82
CA ARG A 94 3.82 7.88 -0.75
C ARG A 94 2.50 7.47 -0.11
N LEU A 95 2.56 7.04 1.14
CA LEU A 95 1.40 6.76 1.97
C LEU A 95 1.11 7.96 2.86
N THR A 96 -0.11 8.48 2.78
CA THR A 96 -0.57 9.65 3.55
C THR A 96 -1.80 9.29 4.37
N VAL A 97 -1.78 9.64 5.66
CA VAL A 97 -2.99 9.65 6.50
C VAL A 97 -3.53 11.07 6.54
N SER A 98 -4.74 11.21 6.02
CA SER A 98 -5.50 12.46 5.92
C SER A 98 -6.25 12.78 7.21
N THR A 99 -6.46 14.06 7.46
CA THR A 99 -7.39 14.54 8.49
C THR A 99 -8.86 14.41 8.08
N THR A 100 -9.14 14.13 6.79
CA THR A 100 -10.50 13.84 6.31
C THR A 100 -10.80 12.36 6.49
N ASP A 101 -11.74 12.03 7.37
CA ASP A 101 -11.96 10.67 7.87
C ASP A 101 -12.27 9.62 6.78
N ASP A 102 -13.11 9.96 5.79
CA ASP A 102 -13.53 9.01 4.75
C ASP A 102 -12.69 9.09 3.46
N ARG A 103 -11.58 9.83 3.50
CA ARG A 103 -10.70 10.06 2.34
C ARG A 103 -10.21 8.75 1.74
N TRP A 104 -10.36 8.61 0.44
CA TRP A 104 -9.71 7.59 -0.38
C TRP A 104 -9.26 8.22 -1.70
N SER A 105 -7.96 8.23 -1.96
CA SER A 105 -7.39 8.69 -3.23
C SER A 105 -6.16 7.87 -3.56
N PHE A 106 -6.22 7.14 -4.67
CA PHE A 106 -5.10 6.36 -5.19
C PHE A 106 -4.96 6.53 -6.72
N PRO A 107 -4.59 7.72 -7.21
CA PRO A 107 -4.46 7.99 -8.64
C PRO A 107 -3.45 7.05 -9.33
N PRO A 108 -3.49 6.93 -10.67
CA PRO A 108 -2.71 5.94 -11.41
C PRO A 108 -1.24 6.34 -11.63
N ASP A 109 -0.82 7.48 -11.09
CA ASP A 109 0.54 8.02 -11.16
C ASP A 109 1.57 7.06 -10.53
N LEU A 110 2.78 7.03 -11.08
CA LEU A 110 3.83 6.09 -10.67
C LEU A 110 5.01 6.77 -9.94
N ALA A 111 5.11 8.10 -9.95
CA ALA A 111 6.35 8.81 -9.59
C ALA A 111 6.15 9.98 -8.58
N PRO A 112 6.00 9.69 -7.27
CA PRO A 112 5.70 8.37 -6.71
C PRO A 112 4.22 8.03 -6.89
N ALA A 113 3.89 6.74 -6.79
CA ALA A 113 2.49 6.39 -6.53
C ALA A 113 2.05 7.01 -5.20
N ALA A 114 0.80 7.44 -5.09
CA ALA A 114 0.30 8.16 -3.92
C ALA A 114 -0.99 7.54 -3.41
N LEU A 115 -0.97 6.98 -2.21
CA LEU A 115 -2.16 6.53 -1.50
C LEU A 115 -2.43 7.51 -0.36
N ASP A 116 -3.59 8.16 -0.42
CA ASP A 116 -4.08 9.10 0.58
C ASP A 116 -5.39 8.57 1.17
N ILE A 117 -5.37 8.30 2.48
CA ILE A 117 -6.45 7.61 3.19
C ILE A 117 -6.84 8.34 4.47
N GLY A 118 -8.12 8.33 4.80
CA GLY A 118 -8.63 8.78 6.09
C GLY A 118 -8.73 7.65 7.11
N ALA A 119 -9.04 8.00 8.37
CA ALA A 119 -9.06 7.05 9.47
C ALA A 119 -10.12 5.93 9.30
N ALA A 120 -11.24 6.20 8.62
CA ALA A 120 -12.25 5.19 8.30
C ALA A 120 -11.72 3.99 7.47
N TRP A 121 -10.59 4.15 6.77
CA TRP A 121 -9.98 3.11 5.94
C TRP A 121 -8.81 2.38 6.61
N LEU A 122 -8.31 2.87 7.76
CA LEU A 122 -7.11 2.33 8.39
C LEU A 122 -7.28 0.87 8.81
N THR A 123 -8.40 0.53 9.47
CA THR A 123 -8.67 -0.83 9.94
C THR A 123 -8.72 -1.82 8.78
N VAL A 124 -9.47 -1.51 7.71
CA VAL A 124 -9.61 -2.42 6.57
C VAL A 124 -8.32 -2.56 5.75
N LEU A 125 -7.52 -1.49 5.65
CA LEU A 125 -6.20 -1.56 5.02
C LEU A 125 -5.24 -2.41 5.85
N ARG A 126 -5.21 -2.20 7.16
CA ARG A 126 -4.41 -3.01 8.09
C ARG A 126 -4.78 -4.48 7.99
N ASP A 127 -6.07 -4.80 8.02
CA ASP A 127 -6.57 -6.17 7.95
C ASP A 127 -6.22 -6.85 6.62
N GLY A 128 -6.31 -6.12 5.50
CA GLY A 128 -5.90 -6.59 4.18
C GLY A 128 -4.40 -6.95 4.13
N ILE A 129 -3.54 -6.07 4.68
CA ILE A 129 -2.08 -6.32 4.75
C ILE A 129 -1.76 -7.48 5.70
N ASP A 130 -2.36 -7.52 6.89
CA ASP A 130 -2.16 -8.60 7.87
C ASP A 130 -2.74 -9.95 7.40
N GLY A 131 -3.61 -9.93 6.39
CA GLY A 131 -4.20 -11.10 5.74
C GLY A 131 -3.28 -11.79 4.74
N ILE A 132 -2.43 -11.04 4.03
CA ILE A 132 -1.48 -11.54 3.02
C ILE A 132 -0.67 -12.75 3.53
N PRO A 133 0.10 -12.68 4.63
CA PRO A 133 0.94 -13.80 5.06
C PRO A 133 0.14 -14.99 5.61
N LYS A 134 -1.18 -14.82 5.81
CA LYS A 134 -2.10 -15.86 6.30
C LYS A 134 -2.86 -16.53 5.14
N GLY A 135 -2.53 -16.22 3.89
CA GLY A 135 -3.26 -16.70 2.71
C GLY A 135 -4.65 -16.09 2.56
N ARG A 136 -4.90 -14.92 3.17
CA ARG A 136 -6.19 -14.21 3.09
C ARG A 136 -6.03 -12.99 2.18
N GLY A 137 -6.24 -13.19 0.88
CA GLY A 137 -6.26 -12.13 -0.14
C GLY A 137 -7.48 -12.26 -1.06
N ASP A 138 -7.31 -11.97 -2.36
CA ASP A 138 -8.35 -12.01 -3.40
C ASP A 138 -9.59 -11.17 -3.04
N HIS A 139 -9.33 -10.00 -2.46
CA HIS A 139 -10.33 -8.97 -2.21
C HIS A 139 -9.67 -7.60 -2.38
N CYS A 140 -10.51 -6.58 -2.49
CA CYS A 140 -10.06 -5.20 -2.60
C CYS A 140 -10.82 -4.26 -1.66
N ILE A 141 -10.17 -3.14 -1.36
CA ILE A 141 -10.76 -2.01 -0.64
C ILE A 141 -10.68 -0.74 -1.48
N GLY A 142 -11.38 0.30 -1.04
CA GLY A 142 -11.38 1.60 -1.68
C GLY A 142 -12.60 1.87 -2.56
N ARG A 143 -12.59 3.04 -3.19
CA ARG A 143 -13.69 3.54 -4.02
C ARG A 143 -13.26 3.77 -5.47
N GLY A 144 -14.22 3.70 -6.39
CA GLY A 144 -14.01 3.91 -7.82
C GLY A 144 -13.25 2.77 -8.50
N ASP A 145 -12.59 3.10 -9.61
CA ASP A 145 -11.86 2.17 -10.47
C ASP A 145 -10.41 1.95 -10.01
N LEU A 146 -9.92 2.72 -9.04
CA LEU A 146 -8.57 2.59 -8.50
C LEU A 146 -8.61 2.06 -7.06
N ARG A 147 -9.16 0.86 -6.93
CA ARG A 147 -9.18 0.08 -5.69
C ARG A 147 -7.80 -0.50 -5.39
N LEU A 148 -7.60 -0.98 -4.17
CA LEU A 148 -6.40 -1.72 -3.77
C LEU A 148 -6.75 -3.17 -3.51
N TRP A 149 -6.19 -4.07 -4.31
CA TRP A 149 -6.31 -5.52 -4.18
C TRP A 149 -5.17 -6.11 -3.35
N PHE A 150 -5.46 -7.12 -2.54
CA PHE A 150 -4.47 -7.85 -1.74
C PHE A 150 -4.28 -9.28 -2.27
N TRP A 151 -3.03 -9.68 -2.45
CA TRP A 151 -2.64 -11.01 -2.97
C TRP A 151 -1.62 -11.65 -2.03
N TRP A 152 -1.67 -12.98 -1.89
CA TRP A 152 -0.73 -13.76 -1.05
C TRP A 152 0.31 -14.50 -1.89
#